data_AF-A0A967FEL1-F1
#
_entry.id   AF-A0A967FEL1-F1
#
_cell.length_a   1.000
_cell.length_b   1.000
_cell.length_c   1.000
_cell.angle_alpha   90.00
_cell.angle_beta   90.00
_cell.angle_gamma   90.00
#
_symmetry.space_group_name_H-M   'P 1'
#
loop_
_entity.id
_entity.type
_entity.pdbx_description
1 polymer ?
#
loop_
_entity_poly.entity_id
_entity_poly.type
_entity_poly.pdbx_seq_one_letter_code
_entity_poly.pdbx_strand_id
1 'polypeptide(L)' 'MLASRPGVVFSRYQIMDAIHDDDYTITDRAIDVQIVYLRKKLGPHRNYIETIPKIGYRFKE' A
#
# COMPACT_ATOMS: atom_id res chain seq x y z
N MET A 1 -7.88 4.41 -7.17
CA MET A 1 -6.76 4.13 -8.10
C MET A 1 -6.03 2.79 -7.88
N LEU A 2 -6.11 2.13 -6.71
CA LEU A 2 -5.54 0.77 -6.56
C LEU A 2 -6.38 -0.35 -7.23
N ALA A 3 -7.71 -0.24 -7.23
CA ALA A 3 -8.62 -1.20 -7.88
C ALA A 3 -8.64 -1.09 -9.42
N SER A 4 -7.95 -0.11 -10.00
CA SER A 4 -8.03 0.22 -11.43
C SER A 4 -6.97 -0.49 -12.27
N ARG A 5 -5.93 -1.06 -11.64
CA ARG A 5 -4.77 -1.71 -12.30
C ARG A 5 -4.22 -2.88 -11.47
N PRO A 6 -4.87 -4.06 -11.50
CA PRO A 6 -4.35 -5.25 -10.83
C PRO A 6 -2.98 -5.64 -11.39
N GLY A 7 -2.04 -6.00 -10.50
CA GLY A 7 -0.70 -6.49 -10.87
C GLY A 7 0.43 -5.44 -10.86
N VAL A 8 0.14 -4.15 -10.69
CA VAL A 8 1.17 -3.11 -10.59
C VAL A 8 1.82 -3.14 -9.20
N VAL A 9 3.15 -3.08 -9.18
CA VAL A 9 3.92 -2.92 -7.93
C VAL A 9 4.02 -1.44 -7.62
N PHE A 10 3.55 -1.04 -6.45
CA PHE A 10 3.68 0.31 -5.94
C PHE A 10 4.83 0.38 -4.93
N SER A 11 5.78 1.26 -5.18
CA SER A 11 6.84 1.56 -4.21
C SER A 11 6.30 2.36 -3.02
N ARG A 12 7.02 2.35 -1.89
CA ARG A 12 6.64 3.15 -0.71
C ARG A 12 6.48 4.63 -1.06
N TYR A 13 7.39 5.16 -1.87
CA TYR A 13 7.33 6.53 -2.39
C TYR A 13 6.07 6.80 -3.22
N GLN A 14 5.67 5.88 -4.11
CA GLN A 14 4.45 6.05 -4.89
C GLN A 14 3.19 5.98 -4.05
N ILE A 15 3.18 5.14 -3.01
CA ILE A 15 2.07 5.10 -2.06
C ILE A 15 2.04 6.39 -1.25
N MET A 16 3.19 6.91 -0.83
CA MET A 16 3.32 8.18 -0.12
C MET A 16 2.83 9.35 -0.97
N ASP A 17 3.27 9.43 -2.23
CA ASP A 17 2.86 10.42 -3.22
C ASP A 17 1.35 10.37 -3.52
N ALA A 18 0.75 9.17 -3.53
CA ALA A 18 -0.69 9.02 -3.70
C ALA A 18 -1.53 9.39 -2.46
N ILE A 19 -0.91 9.46 -1.26
CA ILE A 19 -1.58 9.87 -0.02
C ILE A 19 -1.28 11.35 0.31
N HIS A 20 -0.32 11.96 -0.39
CA HIS A 20 0.21 13.30 -0.13
C HIS A 20 -0.78 14.47 -0.34
N ASP A 21 -2.05 14.19 -0.63
CA ASP A 21 -3.12 15.19 -0.69
C ASP A 21 -3.44 15.77 0.71
N ASP A 22 -3.18 15.03 1.79
CA ASP A 22 -3.36 15.50 3.16
C ASP A 22 -2.00 15.82 3.81
N ASP A 23 -1.92 17.04 4.35
CA ASP A 23 -0.80 17.83 4.90
C ASP A 23 0.00 17.15 6.04
N TYR A 24 0.46 15.92 5.84
CA TYR A 24 1.15 15.11 6.83
C TYR A 24 2.44 14.55 6.24
N THR A 25 3.56 14.80 6.92
CA THR A 25 4.86 14.19 6.59
C THR A 25 4.80 12.69 6.89
N ILE A 26 4.30 11.92 5.93
CA ILE A 26 4.25 10.46 6.02
C ILE A 26 5.69 9.94 5.93
N THR A 27 6.06 9.12 6.91
CA THR A 27 7.34 8.40 6.91
C THR A 27 7.12 6.98 6.41
N ASP A 28 8.18 6.28 5.99
CA ASP A 28 8.10 4.86 5.60
C ASP A 28 7.40 3.99 6.65
N ARG A 29 7.58 4.31 7.95
CA ARG A 29 6.91 3.64 9.07
C ARG A 29 5.39 3.87 9.09
N ALA A 30 4.94 5.04 8.69
CA ALA A 30 3.50 5.34 8.61
C ALA A 30 2.83 4.55 7.46
N ILE A 31 3.54 4.35 6.34
CA ILE A 31 3.07 3.47 5.25
C ILE A 31 2.87 2.04 5.76
N ASP A 32 3.83 1.50 6.51
CA ASP A 32 3.72 0.15 7.09
C ASP A 32 2.48 0.01 7.99
N VAL A 33 2.21 1.01 8.84
CA VAL A 33 1.02 1.03 9.70
C VAL A 33 -0.26 1.02 8.87
N GLN A 34 -0.34 1.87 7.84
CA GLN A 34 -1.50 1.92 6.95
C GLN A 34 -1.72 0.58 6.24
N ILE A 35 -0.66 -0.07 5.74
CA ILE A 35 -0.74 -1.40 5.12
C ILE A 35 -1.24 -2.45 6.12
N VAL A 36 -0.82 -2.39 7.38
CA VAL A 36 -1.33 -3.29 8.44
C VAL A 36 -2.82 -3.06 8.68
N TYR A 37 -3.28 -1.81 8.78
CA TYR A 37 -4.69 -1.50 8.92
C TYR A 37 -5.51 -1.93 7.70
N LEU A 38 -4.99 -1.72 6.49
CA LEU A 38 -5.64 -2.13 5.25
C LEU A 38 -5.80 -3.65 5.18
N ARG A 39 -4.75 -4.41 5.51
CA ARG A 39 -4.82 -5.87 5.62
C ARG A 39 -5.83 -6.34 6.65
N LYS A 40 -5.92 -5.67 7.79
CA LYS A 40 -6.95 -5.95 8.81
C LYS A 40 -8.37 -5.69 8.27
N LYS A 41 -8.59 -4.56 7.59
CA LYS A 41 -9.89 -4.22 6.98
C LYS A 41 -10.29 -5.19 5.86
N LEU A 42 -9.32 -5.68 5.08
CA LEU A 42 -9.55 -6.66 4.01
C LEU A 42 -9.88 -8.06 4.53
N GLY A 43 -9.52 -8.39 5.77
CA GLY A 43 -9.84 -9.66 6.41
C GLY A 43 -9.37 -10.88 5.60
N PRO A 44 -10.28 -11.72 5.07
CA PRO A 44 -9.91 -12.88 4.25
C PRO A 44 -9.15 -12.51 2.97
N HIS A 45 -9.37 -11.29 2.45
CA HIS A 45 -8.75 -10.77 1.24
C HIS A 45 -7.38 -10.10 1.48
N ARG A 46 -6.82 -10.21 2.69
CA ARG A 46 -5.50 -9.61 3.03
C ARG A 46 -4.36 -10.07 2.11
N ASN A 47 -4.50 -11.25 1.52
CA ASN A 47 -3.52 -11.86 0.63
C ASN A 47 -3.43 -11.14 -0.72
N TYR A 48 -4.38 -10.26 -1.03
CA TYR A 48 -4.30 -9.39 -2.19
C TYR A 48 -3.20 -8.34 -2.08
N ILE A 49 -2.72 -8.04 -0.87
CA ILE A 49 -1.59 -7.13 -0.68
C ILE A 49 -0.33 -7.94 -0.40
N GLU A 50 0.52 -8.06 -1.42
CA GLU A 50 1.79 -8.76 -1.35
C GLU A 50 2.92 -7.77 -1.05
N THR A 51 3.78 -8.11 -0.08
CA THR A 51 4.98 -7.33 0.20
C THR A 51 6.13 -7.86 -0.65
N ILE A 52 6.67 -7.01 -1.51
CA ILE A 52 7.85 -7.32 -2.33
C ILE A 52 9.08 -6.69 -1.65
N PRO A 53 9.98 -7.50 -1.08
CA PRO A 53 11.16 -6.98 -0.37
C PRO A 53 11.97 -6.04 -1.26
N LYS A 54 12.42 -4.92 -0.69
CA LYS A 54 13.22 -3.87 -1.37
C LYS A 54 12.53 -3.14 -2.52
N ILE A 55 11.27 -3.48 -2.86
CA ILE A 55 10.54 -2.84 -3.95
C ILE A 55 9.29 -2.10 -3.42
N GLY A 56 8.43 -2.76 -2.65
CA GLY A 56 7.21 -2.13 -2.14
C GLY A 56 6.06 -3.12 -1.93
N TYR A 57 4.85 -2.74 -2.34
CA TYR A 57 3.64 -3.55 -2.20
C TYR A 57 2.95 -3.72 -3.56
N ARG A 58 2.41 -4.91 -3.79
CA ARG A 58 1.63 -5.23 -4.99
C ARG A 58 0.21 -5.58 -4.60
N PHE A 59 -0.76 -5.06 -5.34
CA PHE A 59 -2.13 -5.54 -5.28
C PHE A 59 -2.32 -6.65 -6.32
N LYS A 60 -2.69 -7.84 -5.86
CA LYS A 60 -2.93 -9.04 -6.66
C LYS A 60 -4.39 -9.45 -6.45
N GLU A 61 -5.16 -9.59 -7.53
CA GLU A 61 -6.53 -10.11 -7.50
C GLU A 61 -6.53 -11.65 -7.42
#